data_AF-A0A2T7A5B6-F1
#
_entry.id   AF-A0A2T7A5B6-F1
#
_cell.length_a   1.000
_cell.length_b   1.000
_cell.length_c   1.000
_cell.angle_alpha   90.00
_cell.angle_beta   90.00
_cell.angle_gamma   90.00
#
_symmetry.space_group_name_H-M   'P 1'
#
loop_
_entity.id
_entity.type
_entity.pdbx_description
1 polymer ?
#
loop_
_entity_poly.entity_id
_entity_poly.type
_entity_poly.pdbx_seq_one_letter_code
_entity_poly.pdbx_strand_id
1 'polypeptide(L)'
;MTRDETEERLGIPLTTMGIPIEKMITSKDRLLGEDVIGRLKEKIYNSLVDYLKVIGYPTEANSHYKEANINDLVVFTIYPILAAFKEETSRGLFLTREKEITSKDSSTSGRDEFMVLDFIRVGQKNYVAIVEAKKVSLGEAQKQCYLAMHDMRDWNGGGVVYGFITMGDSWRMISYDGNFKITEKIELVFDSMADDKERWINDYSILIDCLNVAFSNGASCND
;
A
#
# COMPACT_ATOMS: atom_id res chain seq x y z
N MET A 1 -11.39 4.78 -18.27
CA MET A 1 -12.61 4.59 -17.46
C MET A 1 -12.88 5.84 -16.63
N THR A 2 -14.10 6.37 -16.62
CA THR A 2 -14.52 7.47 -15.74
C THR A 2 -14.81 6.97 -14.33
N ARG A 3 -15.08 7.88 -13.38
CA ARG A 3 -15.50 7.51 -12.03
C ARG A 3 -16.84 6.78 -12.04
N ASP A 4 -17.83 7.33 -12.74
CA ASP A 4 -19.18 6.78 -12.80
C ASP A 4 -19.19 5.38 -13.41
N GLU A 5 -18.39 5.16 -14.47
CA GLU A 5 -18.18 3.83 -15.05
C GLU A 5 -17.57 2.83 -14.05
N THR A 6 -16.69 3.31 -13.16
CA THR A 6 -16.08 2.47 -12.11
C THR A 6 -17.10 2.13 -11.02
N GLU A 7 -17.90 3.11 -10.58
CA GLU A 7 -18.98 2.92 -9.61
C GLU A 7 -20.06 1.97 -10.14
N GLU A 8 -20.45 2.11 -11.41
CA GLU A 8 -21.39 1.22 -12.09
C GLU A 8 -20.87 -0.21 -12.15
N ARG A 9 -19.58 -0.39 -12.52
CA ARG A 9 -18.93 -1.70 -12.55
C ARG A 9 -18.83 -2.35 -11.18
N LEU A 10 -18.56 -1.57 -10.13
CA LEU A 10 -18.46 -2.05 -8.75
C LEU A 10 -19.84 -2.25 -8.08
N GLY A 11 -20.89 -1.61 -8.60
CA GLY A 11 -22.19 -1.53 -7.93
C GLY A 11 -22.14 -0.77 -6.59
N ILE A 12 -21.07 -0.02 -6.31
CA ILE A 12 -20.81 0.65 -5.02
C ILE A 12 -20.22 2.04 -5.30
N PRO A 13 -20.68 3.10 -4.61
CA PRO A 13 -20.11 4.44 -4.75
C PRO A 13 -18.67 4.50 -4.23
N LEU A 14 -17.81 5.22 -4.94
CA LEU A 14 -16.43 5.45 -4.51
C LEU A 14 -16.40 6.56 -3.46
N THR A 15 -15.75 6.28 -2.32
CA THR A 15 -15.50 7.30 -1.31
C THR A 15 -14.36 8.22 -1.73
N THR A 16 -14.57 9.53 -1.59
CA THR A 16 -13.55 10.55 -1.87
C THR A 16 -13.05 11.25 -0.60
N MET A 17 -13.77 11.11 0.50
CA MET A 17 -13.45 11.78 1.77
C MET A 17 -12.57 10.86 2.60
N GLY A 18 -11.31 11.28 2.80
CA GLY A 18 -10.39 10.59 3.67
C GLY A 18 -10.86 10.62 5.12
N ILE A 19 -10.70 9.51 5.84
CA ILE A 19 -10.83 9.48 7.30
C ILE A 19 -9.43 9.63 7.93
N PRO A 20 -9.34 10.14 9.18
CA PRO A 20 -8.11 10.11 9.94
C PRO A 20 -7.53 8.70 10.03
N ILE A 21 -6.20 8.60 9.91
CA ILE A 21 -5.49 7.31 9.85
C ILE A 21 -5.75 6.50 11.11
N GLU A 22 -5.80 7.15 12.27
CA GLU A 22 -6.08 6.52 13.57
C GLU A 22 -7.42 5.80 13.53
N LYS A 23 -8.46 6.40 12.92
CA LYS A 23 -9.76 5.73 12.79
C LYS A 23 -9.72 4.49 11.90
N MET A 24 -8.77 4.42 10.96
CA MET A 24 -8.59 3.25 10.09
C MET A 24 -7.91 2.08 10.82
N ILE A 25 -6.94 2.39 11.68
CA ILE A 25 -6.03 1.38 12.26
C ILE A 25 -6.30 1.07 13.73
N THR A 26 -7.05 1.90 14.45
CA THR A 26 -7.42 1.64 15.86
C THR A 26 -8.28 0.37 15.97
N SER A 27 -8.02 -0.41 17.02
CA SER A 27 -8.72 -1.68 17.29
C SER A 27 -8.53 -2.77 16.24
N LYS A 28 -7.50 -2.65 15.37
CA LYS A 28 -7.07 -3.69 14.44
C LYS A 28 -5.89 -4.47 15.01
N ASP A 29 -5.80 -5.74 14.64
CA ASP A 29 -4.69 -6.59 15.08
C ASP A 29 -3.37 -6.13 14.46
N ARG A 30 -2.30 -6.29 15.23
CA ARG A 30 -0.92 -6.00 14.84
C ARG A 30 -0.06 -7.18 15.22
N LEU A 31 0.30 -8.00 14.24
CA LEU A 31 1.10 -9.21 14.48
C LEU A 31 2.56 -8.88 14.76
N LEU A 32 3.09 -7.78 14.19
CA LEU A 32 4.40 -7.28 14.59
C LEU A 32 4.26 -6.40 15.82
N GLY A 33 4.98 -6.78 16.89
CA GLY A 33 5.03 -6.02 18.14
C GLY A 33 5.82 -4.71 18.02
N GLU A 34 5.67 -3.84 19.03
CA GLU A 34 6.25 -2.50 19.06
C GLU A 34 7.77 -2.49 18.89
N ASP A 35 8.48 -3.45 19.51
CA ASP A 35 9.94 -3.57 19.38
C ASP A 35 10.38 -3.85 17.94
N VAL A 36 9.65 -4.72 17.22
CA VAL A 36 9.92 -5.04 15.81
C VAL A 36 9.63 -3.82 14.95
N ILE A 37 8.51 -3.16 15.19
CA ILE A 37 8.11 -1.94 14.46
C ILE A 37 9.12 -0.82 14.66
N GLY A 38 9.63 -0.61 15.88
CA GLY A 38 10.69 0.34 16.16
C GLY A 38 11.92 0.10 15.29
N ARG A 39 12.43 -1.15 15.25
CA ARG A 39 13.57 -1.52 14.39
C ARG A 39 13.28 -1.33 12.90
N LEU A 40 12.06 -1.65 12.46
CA LEU A 40 11.65 -1.47 11.07
C LEU A 40 11.61 0.01 10.68
N LYS A 41 11.07 0.88 11.53
CA LYS A 41 11.05 2.33 11.32
C LYS A 41 12.46 2.86 11.11
N GLU A 42 13.43 2.45 11.95
CA GLU A 42 14.83 2.85 11.77
C GLU A 42 15.44 2.35 10.46
N LYS A 43 15.22 1.08 10.12
CA LYS A 43 15.74 0.47 8.89
C LYS A 43 15.19 1.14 7.63
N ILE A 44 13.89 1.41 7.62
CA ILE A 44 13.21 2.08 6.51
C ILE A 44 13.65 3.53 6.42
N TYR A 45 13.71 4.27 7.54
CA TYR A 45 14.25 5.63 7.59
C TYR A 45 15.63 5.71 6.91
N ASN A 46 16.57 4.86 7.32
CA ASN A 46 17.92 4.85 6.75
C ASN A 46 17.91 4.58 5.23
N SER A 47 17.08 3.62 4.79
CA SER A 47 16.93 3.28 3.37
C SER A 47 16.37 4.44 2.55
N LEU A 48 15.38 5.17 3.10
CA LEU A 48 14.80 6.35 2.48
C LEU A 48 15.80 7.51 2.41
N VAL A 49 16.58 7.74 3.48
CA VAL A 49 17.64 8.76 3.48
C VAL A 49 18.70 8.45 2.43
N ASP A 50 19.15 7.21 2.34
CA ASP A 50 20.13 6.79 1.33
C ASP A 50 19.57 6.93 -0.09
N TYR A 51 18.30 6.58 -0.29
CA TYR A 51 17.60 6.83 -1.55
C TYR A 51 17.62 8.33 -1.91
N LEU A 52 17.23 9.21 -0.99
CA LEU A 52 17.19 10.65 -1.23
C LEU A 52 18.58 11.23 -1.53
N LYS A 53 19.63 10.72 -0.88
CA LYS A 53 21.02 11.13 -1.16
C LYS A 53 21.51 10.72 -2.55
N VAL A 54 21.11 9.54 -3.02
CA VAL A 54 21.60 8.97 -4.29
C VAL A 54 20.77 9.42 -5.48
N ILE A 55 19.44 9.44 -5.32
CA ILE A 55 18.49 9.68 -6.41
C ILE A 55 17.93 11.10 -6.38
N GLY A 56 17.84 11.71 -5.19
CA GLY A 56 17.20 13.00 -4.99
C GLY A 56 15.72 12.89 -4.61
N TYR A 57 15.12 14.04 -4.34
CA TYR A 57 13.72 14.11 -3.90
C TYR A 57 12.75 13.67 -5.00
N PRO A 58 11.74 12.83 -4.68
CA PRO A 58 10.68 12.43 -5.62
C PRO A 58 9.79 13.63 -5.98
N THR A 59 10.01 14.23 -7.13
CA THR A 59 9.18 15.35 -7.61
C THR A 59 8.91 15.24 -9.11
N GLU A 60 7.67 15.53 -9.50
CA GLU A 60 7.28 15.62 -10.91
C GLU A 60 8.08 16.68 -11.68
N ALA A 61 8.59 17.70 -10.98
CA ALA A 61 9.44 18.74 -11.57
C ALA A 61 10.79 18.18 -12.07
N ASN A 62 11.23 17.03 -11.55
CA ASN A 62 12.45 16.37 -11.99
C ASN A 62 12.14 15.45 -13.18
N SER A 63 12.65 15.78 -14.37
CA SER A 63 12.47 14.98 -15.58
C SER A 63 13.07 13.57 -15.49
N HIS A 64 14.03 13.34 -14.59
CA HIS A 64 14.59 12.02 -14.33
C HIS A 64 13.74 11.19 -13.37
N TYR A 65 12.83 11.82 -12.62
CA TYR A 65 11.88 11.12 -11.78
C TYR A 65 10.88 10.38 -12.66
N LYS A 66 10.93 9.05 -12.63
CA LYS A 66 10.10 8.14 -13.40
C LYS A 66 9.35 7.22 -12.45
N GLU A 67 8.38 6.50 -12.99
CA GLU A 67 7.63 5.50 -12.22
C GLU A 67 8.53 4.43 -11.58
N ALA A 68 9.67 4.10 -12.20
CA ALA A 68 10.67 3.22 -11.59
C ALA A 68 11.14 3.73 -10.21
N ASN A 69 11.29 5.05 -10.07
CA ASN A 69 11.67 5.69 -8.80
C ASN A 69 10.57 5.59 -7.74
N ILE A 70 9.30 5.63 -8.17
CA ILE A 70 8.15 5.38 -7.27
C ILE A 70 8.19 3.92 -6.80
N ASN A 71 8.40 2.99 -7.73
CA ASN A 71 8.46 1.57 -7.43
C ASN A 71 9.62 1.23 -6.48
N ASP A 72 10.76 1.91 -6.60
CA ASP A 72 11.87 1.78 -5.67
C ASP A 72 11.47 2.21 -4.25
N LEU A 73 10.77 3.34 -4.10
CA LEU A 73 10.25 3.80 -2.79
C LEU A 73 9.24 2.82 -2.19
N VAL A 74 8.36 2.24 -3.01
CA VAL A 74 7.44 1.17 -2.59
C VAL A 74 8.23 -0.03 -2.06
N VAL A 75 9.24 -0.47 -2.79
CA VAL A 75 10.10 -1.60 -2.44
C VAL A 75 10.85 -1.36 -1.13
N PHE A 76 11.52 -0.21 -1.00
CA PHE A 76 12.28 0.14 0.21
C PHE A 76 11.40 0.23 1.46
N THR A 77 10.11 0.52 1.28
CA THR A 77 9.14 0.57 2.38
C THR A 77 8.60 -0.81 2.73
N ILE A 78 8.17 -1.59 1.74
CA ILE A 78 7.39 -2.81 1.97
C ILE A 78 8.28 -4.03 2.24
N TYR A 79 9.43 -4.14 1.59
CA TYR A 79 10.28 -5.34 1.68
C TYR A 79 10.73 -5.62 3.12
N PRO A 80 11.22 -4.64 3.90
CA PRO A 80 11.61 -4.88 5.28
C PRO A 80 10.45 -5.39 6.15
N ILE A 81 9.24 -4.88 5.93
CA ILE A 81 8.05 -5.27 6.69
C ILE A 81 7.65 -6.69 6.33
N LEU A 82 7.56 -7.04 5.05
CA LEU A 82 7.25 -8.41 4.62
C LEU A 82 8.29 -9.42 5.10
N ALA A 83 9.57 -9.05 5.11
CA ALA A 83 10.62 -9.89 5.68
C ALA A 83 10.39 -10.14 7.17
N ALA A 84 10.07 -9.10 7.95
CA ALA A 84 9.75 -9.25 9.36
C ALA A 84 8.50 -10.12 9.58
N PHE A 85 7.45 -10.00 8.77
CA PHE A 85 6.29 -10.91 8.86
C PHE A 85 6.66 -12.37 8.67
N LYS A 86 7.58 -12.67 7.74
CA LYS A 86 8.05 -14.04 7.52
C LYS A 86 8.89 -14.58 8.66
N GLU A 87 9.62 -13.71 9.35
CA GLU A 87 10.52 -14.08 10.44
C GLU A 87 9.77 -14.19 11.78
N GLU A 88 8.85 -13.28 12.04
CA GLU A 88 8.23 -13.07 13.35
C GLU A 88 6.82 -13.67 13.46
N THR A 89 6.20 -14.07 12.35
CA THR A 89 4.82 -14.57 12.32
C THR A 89 4.70 -15.87 11.53
N SER A 90 3.59 -16.58 11.71
CA SER A 90 3.26 -17.76 10.89
C SER A 90 2.67 -17.44 9.52
N ARG A 91 2.48 -16.15 9.17
CA ARG A 91 1.87 -15.77 7.88
C ARG A 91 2.85 -15.98 6.74
N GLY A 92 2.43 -16.75 5.73
CA GLY A 92 3.19 -17.01 4.52
C GLY A 92 3.03 -15.88 3.50
N LEU A 93 3.41 -14.64 3.85
CA LEU A 93 3.19 -13.49 2.98
C LEU A 93 4.22 -13.42 1.83
N PHE A 94 3.76 -13.20 0.60
CA PHE A 94 4.62 -13.03 -0.57
C PHE A 94 4.22 -11.81 -1.37
N LEU A 95 5.23 -11.10 -1.85
CA LEU A 95 5.04 -10.02 -2.80
C LEU A 95 5.13 -10.57 -4.22
N THR A 96 4.16 -10.20 -5.03
CA THR A 96 4.13 -10.43 -6.47
C THR A 96 4.04 -9.09 -7.18
N ARG A 97 4.56 -9.02 -8.40
CA ARG A 97 4.41 -7.86 -9.28
C ARG A 97 3.62 -8.31 -10.48
N GLU A 98 2.39 -7.84 -10.57
CA GLU A 98 1.49 -8.15 -11.68
C GLU A 98 1.41 -6.94 -12.60
N LYS A 99 1.21 -7.16 -13.90
CA LYS A 99 1.11 -6.05 -14.87
C LYS A 99 -0.28 -5.43 -14.89
N GLU A 100 -1.31 -6.20 -14.56
CA GLU A 100 -2.72 -5.80 -14.57
C GLU A 100 -3.57 -6.94 -13.98
N ILE A 101 -4.39 -6.67 -12.95
CA ILE A 101 -5.38 -7.63 -12.44
C ILE A 101 -6.70 -7.53 -13.21
N THR A 102 -7.09 -6.33 -13.66
CA THR A 102 -8.38 -6.10 -14.33
C THR A 102 -8.26 -6.23 -15.87
N SER A 103 -9.22 -6.91 -16.50
CA SER A 103 -9.16 -7.31 -17.91
C SER A 103 -8.97 -6.20 -18.96
N LYS A 104 -7.92 -6.32 -19.80
CA LYS A 104 -7.73 -6.09 -21.27
C LYS A 104 -8.44 -4.98 -22.08
N ASP A 105 -9.40 -4.21 -21.56
CA ASP A 105 -10.22 -3.30 -22.40
C ASP A 105 -9.88 -1.81 -22.27
N SER A 106 -8.70 -1.46 -21.77
CA SER A 106 -8.17 -0.12 -22.00
C SER A 106 -6.68 -0.15 -22.28
N SER A 107 -6.32 0.39 -23.43
CA SER A 107 -4.96 0.68 -23.84
C SER A 107 -4.24 1.58 -22.83
N THR A 108 -3.63 0.98 -21.81
CA THR A 108 -2.68 1.67 -20.94
C THR A 108 -1.47 0.78 -20.75
N SER A 109 -0.39 1.13 -21.46
CA SER A 109 0.89 0.46 -21.37
C SER A 109 1.61 0.79 -20.05
N GLY A 110 1.77 -0.22 -19.17
CA GLY A 110 2.71 -0.25 -18.03
C GLY A 110 2.13 0.30 -16.71
N ARG A 111 2.43 -0.23 -15.53
CA ARG A 111 3.47 -1.17 -15.06
C ARG A 111 3.04 -1.82 -13.72
N ASP A 112 3.97 -2.59 -13.12
CA ASP A 112 3.94 -3.35 -11.86
C ASP A 112 3.00 -2.86 -10.74
N GLU A 113 1.85 -3.51 -10.60
CA GLU A 113 1.02 -3.53 -9.39
C GLU A 113 1.71 -4.41 -8.35
N PHE A 114 1.86 -3.93 -7.11
CA PHE A 114 2.48 -4.73 -6.04
C PHE A 114 1.40 -5.43 -5.24
N MET A 115 1.38 -6.75 -5.29
CA MET A 115 0.34 -7.53 -4.66
C MET A 115 0.92 -8.44 -3.59
N VAL A 116 0.35 -8.34 -2.39
CA VAL A 116 0.70 -9.16 -1.23
C VAL A 116 -0.31 -10.30 -1.13
N LEU A 117 0.20 -11.52 -1.24
CA LEU A 117 -0.55 -12.76 -1.14
C LEU A 117 -0.18 -13.49 0.16
N ASP A 118 -1.15 -14.14 0.79
CA ASP A 118 -0.91 -15.11 1.86
C ASP A 118 -1.03 -16.53 1.31
N PHE A 119 0.09 -17.24 1.27
CA PHE A 119 0.15 -18.63 0.84
C PHE A 119 -0.07 -19.55 2.04
N ILE A 120 -1.31 -20.01 2.17
CA ILE A 120 -1.73 -20.87 3.29
C ILE A 120 -1.25 -22.32 3.06
N ARG A 121 -1.49 -22.85 1.86
CA ARG A 121 -1.05 -24.19 1.44
C ARG A 121 -1.06 -24.31 -0.09
N VAL A 122 -0.55 -25.43 -0.61
CA VAL A 122 -0.56 -25.71 -2.06
C VAL A 122 -1.97 -25.56 -2.63
N GLY A 123 -2.12 -24.68 -3.62
CA GLY A 123 -3.40 -24.40 -4.28
C GLY A 123 -4.36 -23.47 -3.52
N GLN A 124 -4.01 -23.01 -2.31
CA GLN A 124 -4.82 -22.08 -1.54
C GLN A 124 -4.00 -20.82 -1.20
N LYS A 125 -4.39 -19.71 -1.81
CA LYS A 125 -3.82 -18.38 -1.57
C LYS A 125 -4.95 -17.39 -1.30
N ASN A 126 -4.67 -16.41 -0.45
CA ASN A 126 -5.56 -15.28 -0.24
C ASN A 126 -4.87 -13.97 -0.64
N TYR A 127 -5.63 -13.02 -1.15
CA TYR A 127 -5.18 -11.68 -1.47
C TYR A 127 -5.26 -10.79 -0.23
N VAL A 128 -4.12 -10.25 0.24
CA VAL A 128 -4.03 -9.49 1.50
C VAL A 128 -4.09 -8.00 1.23
N ALA A 129 -3.19 -7.53 0.37
CA ALA A 129 -3.07 -6.12 0.04
C ALA A 129 -2.59 -5.89 -1.39
N ILE A 130 -2.90 -4.73 -1.94
CA ILE A 130 -2.34 -4.24 -3.21
C ILE A 130 -1.77 -2.83 -3.02
N VAL A 131 -0.71 -2.49 -3.76
CA VAL A 131 -0.17 -1.14 -3.84
C VAL A 131 -0.16 -0.73 -5.30
N GLU A 132 -0.91 0.32 -5.57
CA GLU A 132 -1.02 0.97 -6.87
C GLU A 132 -0.14 2.22 -6.90
N ALA A 133 0.95 2.13 -7.66
CA ALA A 133 1.95 3.18 -7.78
C ALA A 133 1.81 3.90 -9.11
N LYS A 134 1.51 5.21 -9.10
CA LYS A 134 1.41 6.01 -10.34
C LYS A 134 2.13 7.33 -10.24
N LYS A 135 2.74 7.73 -11.37
CA LYS A 135 3.42 9.02 -11.47
C LYS A 135 2.49 10.23 -11.65
N VAL A 136 1.43 10.09 -12.46
CA VAL A 136 0.74 11.26 -13.07
C VAL A 136 -0.75 11.38 -12.75
N SER A 137 -1.37 10.36 -12.14
CA SER A 137 -2.82 10.40 -11.85
C SER A 137 -3.20 9.57 -10.64
N LEU A 138 -3.38 10.26 -9.50
CA LEU A 138 -3.97 9.67 -8.29
C LEU A 138 -5.38 9.14 -8.56
N GLY A 139 -6.18 9.83 -9.38
CA GLY A 139 -7.53 9.39 -9.71
C GLY A 139 -7.55 8.09 -10.50
N GLU A 140 -6.58 7.91 -11.41
CA GLU A 140 -6.43 6.64 -12.15
C GLU A 140 -5.95 5.52 -11.23
N ALA A 141 -4.94 5.79 -10.39
CA ALA A 141 -4.46 4.85 -9.39
C ALA A 141 -5.59 4.43 -8.44
N GLN A 142 -6.43 5.37 -8.04
CA GLN A 142 -7.56 5.10 -7.15
C GLN A 142 -8.59 4.16 -7.78
N LYS A 143 -9.01 4.41 -9.02
CA LYS A 143 -9.97 3.54 -9.72
C LYS A 143 -9.42 2.12 -9.89
N GLN A 144 -8.16 2.00 -10.34
CA GLN A 144 -7.53 0.70 -10.55
C GLN A 144 -7.37 -0.07 -9.24
N CYS A 145 -6.94 0.62 -8.18
CA CYS A 145 -6.86 0.05 -6.83
C CYS A 145 -8.23 -0.47 -6.35
N TYR A 146 -9.31 0.29 -6.53
CA TYR A 146 -10.65 -0.14 -6.12
C TYR A 146 -11.16 -1.36 -6.90
N LEU A 147 -10.98 -1.39 -8.23
CA LEU A 147 -11.37 -2.53 -9.04
C LEU A 147 -10.59 -3.78 -8.64
N ALA A 148 -9.27 -3.67 -8.47
CA ALA A 148 -8.43 -4.78 -8.03
C ALA A 148 -8.84 -5.28 -6.64
N MET A 149 -9.10 -4.38 -5.68
CA MET A 149 -9.55 -4.75 -4.33
C MET A 149 -10.91 -5.46 -4.34
N HIS A 150 -11.83 -5.05 -5.22
CA HIS A 150 -13.09 -5.74 -5.38
C HIS A 150 -12.87 -7.19 -5.83
N ASP A 151 -12.10 -7.38 -6.91
CA ASP A 151 -11.76 -8.70 -7.43
C ASP A 151 -11.02 -9.54 -6.37
N MET A 152 -10.06 -8.97 -5.64
CA MET A 152 -9.33 -9.63 -4.56
C MET A 152 -10.27 -10.15 -3.46
N ARG A 153 -11.26 -9.36 -3.04
CA ARG A 153 -12.22 -9.75 -2.01
C ARG A 153 -13.15 -10.85 -2.49
N ASP A 154 -13.64 -10.75 -3.72
CA ASP A 154 -14.49 -11.77 -4.34
C ASP A 154 -13.74 -13.09 -4.47
N TRP A 155 -12.46 -13.04 -4.89
CA TRP A 155 -11.58 -14.21 -4.93
C TRP A 155 -11.35 -14.83 -3.55
N ASN A 156 -11.24 -14.02 -2.50
CA ASN A 156 -11.13 -14.50 -1.13
C ASN A 156 -12.46 -15.07 -0.58
N GLY A 157 -13.59 -14.87 -1.26
CA GLY A 157 -14.92 -15.21 -0.75
C GLY A 157 -15.42 -14.26 0.34
N GLY A 158 -14.86 -13.06 0.45
CA GLY A 158 -15.21 -12.06 1.47
C GLY A 158 -14.00 -11.58 2.30
N GLY A 159 -14.27 -11.24 3.56
CA GLY A 159 -13.28 -10.67 4.48
C GLY A 159 -12.92 -9.23 4.16
N VAL A 160 -11.84 -8.75 4.79
CA VAL A 160 -11.26 -7.42 4.51
C VAL A 160 -10.01 -7.55 3.63
N VAL A 161 -9.89 -6.70 2.62
CA VAL A 161 -8.66 -6.52 1.84
C VAL A 161 -8.21 -5.07 1.94
N TYR A 162 -6.92 -4.84 1.76
CA TYR A 162 -6.31 -3.52 1.86
C TYR A 162 -5.70 -3.06 0.54
N GLY A 163 -5.72 -1.76 0.33
CA GLY A 163 -5.12 -1.12 -0.83
C GLY A 163 -4.26 0.05 -0.40
N PHE A 164 -3.24 0.34 -1.18
CA PHE A 164 -2.42 1.52 -1.02
C PHE A 164 -2.29 2.21 -2.36
N ILE A 165 -2.47 3.52 -2.39
CA ILE A 165 -2.22 4.34 -3.57
C ILE A 165 -1.04 5.22 -3.26
N THR A 166 -0.07 5.30 -4.18
CA THR A 166 1.11 6.12 -3.97
C THR A 166 1.63 6.79 -5.23
N MET A 167 2.20 7.98 -5.04
CA MET A 167 3.06 8.65 -6.01
C MET A 167 4.53 8.64 -5.57
N GLY A 168 4.89 7.77 -4.62
CA GLY A 168 6.23 7.62 -4.07
C GLY A 168 6.39 8.37 -2.76
N ASP A 169 6.31 9.70 -2.83
CA ASP A 169 6.45 10.58 -1.66
C ASP A 169 5.27 10.50 -0.68
N SER A 170 4.12 10.11 -1.20
CA SER A 170 2.86 10.19 -0.52
C SER A 170 1.96 9.00 -0.80
N TRP A 171 1.17 8.66 0.21
CA TRP A 171 0.42 7.42 0.27
C TRP A 171 -1.00 7.68 0.77
N ARG A 172 -1.92 6.79 0.40
CA ARG A 172 -3.23 6.64 1.05
C ARG A 172 -3.51 5.17 1.24
N MET A 173 -4.07 4.82 2.40
CA MET A 173 -4.53 3.47 2.70
C MET A 173 -6.03 3.35 2.41
N ILE A 174 -6.43 2.22 1.84
CA ILE A 174 -7.81 1.84 1.60
C ILE A 174 -8.08 0.54 2.35
N SER A 175 -9.24 0.45 2.99
CA SER A 175 -9.81 -0.84 3.41
C SER A 175 -11.11 -1.11 2.65
N TYR A 176 -11.35 -2.39 2.37
CA TYR A 176 -12.57 -2.86 1.74
C TYR A 176 -13.06 -4.14 2.39
N ASP A 177 -14.20 -4.04 3.08
CA ASP A 177 -14.90 -5.15 3.74
C ASP A 177 -16.25 -5.45 3.06
N GLY A 178 -16.49 -4.86 1.88
CA GLY A 178 -17.80 -4.68 1.26
C GLY A 178 -18.15 -3.18 1.14
N ASN A 179 -17.53 -2.33 1.98
CA ASN A 179 -17.58 -0.88 1.83
C ASN A 179 -16.16 -0.29 1.78
N PHE A 180 -15.93 0.65 0.87
CA PHE A 180 -14.64 1.32 0.77
C PHE A 180 -14.49 2.41 1.84
N LYS A 181 -13.34 2.41 2.51
CA LYS A 181 -12.86 3.52 3.32
C LYS A 181 -11.45 3.89 2.84
N ILE A 182 -11.15 5.18 2.76
CA ILE A 182 -9.82 5.68 2.39
C ILE A 182 -9.32 6.62 3.48
N THR A 183 -8.02 6.64 3.73
CA THR A 183 -7.42 7.59 4.68
C THR A 183 -7.20 8.97 4.05
N GLU A 184 -6.95 9.93 4.92
CA GLU A 184 -6.19 11.13 4.57
C GLU A 184 -4.81 10.77 4.01
N LYS A 185 -4.14 11.76 3.40
CA LYS A 185 -2.81 11.61 2.79
C LYS A 185 -1.77 11.33 3.88
N ILE A 186 -0.88 10.39 3.61
CA ILE A 186 0.27 10.02 4.44
C ILE A 186 1.52 10.46 3.70
N GLU A 187 2.27 11.40 4.24
CA GLU A 187 3.56 11.77 3.68
C GLU A 187 4.64 10.80 4.19
N LEU A 188 5.51 10.33 3.29
CA LEU A 188 6.59 9.39 3.62
C LEU A 188 7.96 10.07 3.71
N VAL A 189 8.20 11.10 2.90
CA VAL A 189 9.48 11.81 2.84
C VAL A 189 9.28 13.33 2.85
N PHE A 190 10.28 14.05 3.36
CA PHE A 190 10.31 15.53 3.37
C PHE A 190 11.75 16.03 3.14
N ASP A 191 11.90 17.28 2.70
CA ASP A 191 13.18 17.82 2.19
C ASP A 191 14.35 17.72 3.18
N SER A 192 14.10 17.99 4.46
CA SER A 192 15.11 17.97 5.53
C SER A 192 15.17 16.64 6.28
N MET A 193 14.60 15.56 5.72
CA MET A 193 14.46 14.28 6.42
C MET A 193 15.78 13.70 6.90
N ALA A 194 16.87 13.88 6.14
CA ALA A 194 18.19 13.35 6.47
C ALA A 194 18.73 13.86 7.82
N ASP A 195 18.31 15.06 8.24
CA ASP A 195 18.77 15.73 9.45
C ASP A 195 17.76 15.59 10.62
N ASP A 196 16.59 15.01 10.38
CA ASP A 196 15.47 15.04 11.32
C ASP A 196 14.77 13.66 11.44
N LYS A 197 15.55 12.67 11.90
CA LYS A 197 15.07 11.30 12.14
C LYS A 197 13.91 11.25 13.14
N GLU A 198 13.99 12.04 14.20
CA GLU A 198 12.99 12.03 15.27
C GLU A 198 11.63 12.48 14.76
N ARG A 199 11.58 13.58 13.99
CA ARG A 199 10.34 14.00 13.33
C ARG A 199 9.82 12.96 12.36
N TRP A 200 10.69 12.31 11.59
CA TRP A 200 10.23 11.25 10.69
C TRP A 200 9.58 10.09 11.46
N ILE A 201 10.19 9.64 12.55
CA ILE A 201 9.64 8.58 13.39
C ILE A 201 8.28 8.99 13.97
N ASN A 202 8.15 10.21 14.46
CA ASN A 202 6.92 10.63 15.15
C ASN A 202 5.78 10.96 14.17
N ASP A 203 6.09 11.64 13.06
CA ASP A 203 5.06 12.27 12.22
C ASP A 203 4.88 11.60 10.84
N TYR A 204 5.90 10.91 10.32
CA TYR A 204 5.91 10.38 8.94
C TYR A 204 5.94 8.84 8.89
N SER A 205 6.21 8.16 10.00
CA SER A 205 6.37 6.70 10.04
C SER A 205 5.05 5.92 10.16
N ILE A 206 3.90 6.60 10.23
CA ILE A 206 2.58 5.98 10.42
C ILE A 206 2.20 5.00 9.30
N LEU A 207 2.78 5.14 8.10
CA LEU A 207 2.62 4.18 7.01
C LEU A 207 3.09 2.77 7.43
N ILE A 208 4.12 2.67 8.28
CA ILE A 208 4.65 1.38 8.75
C ILE A 208 3.62 0.67 9.63
N ASP A 209 2.93 1.41 10.49
CA ASP A 209 1.82 0.89 11.31
C ASP A 209 0.61 0.50 10.44
N CYS A 210 0.32 1.27 9.39
CA CYS A 210 -0.73 0.95 8.42
C CYS A 210 -0.45 -0.37 7.69
N LEU A 211 0.80 -0.58 7.25
CA LEU A 211 1.22 -1.81 6.58
C LEU A 211 1.20 -3.00 7.54
N ASN A 212 1.62 -2.82 8.81
CA ASN A 212 1.48 -3.85 9.84
C ASN A 212 0.01 -4.27 10.02
N VAL A 213 -0.92 -3.32 10.10
CA VAL A 213 -2.35 -3.62 10.17
C VAL A 213 -2.84 -4.33 8.92
N ALA A 214 -2.51 -3.83 7.72
CA ALA A 214 -2.93 -4.45 6.47
C ALA A 214 -2.44 -5.90 6.35
N PHE A 215 -1.18 -6.15 6.68
CA PHE A 215 -0.57 -7.48 6.63
C PHE A 215 -0.93 -8.37 7.80
N SER A 216 -1.54 -7.84 8.86
CA SER A 216 -2.09 -8.62 9.97
C SER A 216 -3.52 -9.07 9.71
N ASN A 217 -4.33 -8.19 9.12
CA ASN A 217 -5.78 -8.36 9.01
C ASN A 217 -6.25 -8.70 7.58
N GLY A 218 -5.44 -8.46 6.56
CA GLY A 218 -5.86 -8.71 5.17
C GLY A 218 -6.13 -10.19 4.95
N ALA A 219 -7.27 -10.46 4.29
CA ALA A 219 -7.88 -11.77 4.12
C ALA A 219 -8.32 -12.48 5.41
N SER A 220 -8.47 -11.76 6.53
CA SER A 220 -9.18 -12.32 7.68
C SER A 220 -10.68 -12.35 7.37
N CYS A 221 -11.27 -13.53 7.50
CA CYS A 221 -12.72 -13.63 7.68
C CYS A 221 -12.98 -13.21 9.13
N ASN A 222 -13.77 -12.17 9.34
CA ASN A 222 -14.41 -12.01 10.65
C ASN A 222 -15.52 -13.06 10.68
N ASP A 223 -15.33 -14.10 11.49
CA ASP A 223 -16.39 -15.04 11.85
C ASP A 223 -17.54 -14.33 12.57
#